data_AF-A0A418W4B3-F1
#
_entry.id   AF-A0A418W4B3-F1
#
_cell.length_a   1.000
_cell.length_b   1.000
_cell.length_c   1.000
_cell.angle_alpha   90.00
_cell.angle_beta   90.00
_cell.angle_gamma   90.00
#
_symmetry.space_group_name_H-M   'P 1'
#
loop_
_entity.id
_entity.type
_entity.pdbx_description
1 polymer ?
#
loop_
_entity_poly.entity_id
_entity_poly.type
_entity_poly.pdbx_seq_one_letter_code
_entity_poly.pdbx_strand_id
1 'polypeptide(L)'
;MAKQLHLFRKPRRPAKSNPRTLHVSDAGSAGVAGRYGVVTLCCDLCGHETEWLPARSVTVELKGRVCPKCKGDPATVKPSGGTADKEPS
;
A
#
# COMPACT_ATOMS: atom_id res chain seq x y z
N MET A 1 -16.15 -49.42 18.58
CA MET A 1 -15.20 -48.82 17.61
C MET A 1 -15.89 -47.67 16.88
N ALA A 2 -15.97 -46.47 17.47
CA ALA A 2 -16.63 -45.33 16.85
C ALA A 2 -15.61 -44.55 15.98
N LYS A 3 -15.60 -44.81 14.66
CA LYS A 3 -14.90 -43.97 13.69
C LYS A 3 -15.80 -42.79 13.31
N GLN A 4 -15.68 -41.69 14.07
CA GLN A 4 -16.41 -40.46 13.76
C GLN A 4 -15.79 -39.77 12.55
N LEU A 5 -16.63 -39.53 11.54
CA LEU A 5 -16.28 -39.01 10.23
C LEU A 5 -15.87 -37.53 10.30
N HIS A 6 -14.63 -37.20 9.90
CA HIS A 6 -14.17 -35.82 9.67
C HIS A 6 -14.74 -35.21 8.37
N LEU A 7 -16.00 -35.51 8.02
CA LEU A 7 -16.58 -35.16 6.72
C LEU A 7 -16.94 -33.67 6.55
N PHE A 8 -16.98 -32.90 7.64
CA PHE A 8 -17.30 -31.47 7.59
C PHE A 8 -16.15 -30.62 8.13
N ARG A 9 -15.02 -30.61 7.41
CA ARG A 9 -14.04 -29.54 7.60
C ARG A 9 -14.72 -28.23 7.18
N LYS A 10 -14.86 -27.27 8.11
CA LYS A 10 -15.38 -25.94 7.82
C LYS A 10 -14.71 -25.38 6.56
N PRO A 11 -15.47 -24.84 5.59
CA PRO A 11 -14.88 -24.19 4.42
C PRO A 11 -13.87 -23.15 4.87
N ARG A 12 -12.64 -23.21 4.35
CA ARG A 12 -11.64 -22.18 4.63
C ARG A 12 -12.19 -20.86 4.09
N ARG A 13 -12.13 -19.81 4.90
CA ARG A 13 -12.50 -18.46 4.44
C ARG A 13 -11.63 -18.13 3.21
N PRO A 14 -12.19 -17.52 2.16
CA PRO A 14 -11.42 -17.04 1.03
C PRO A 14 -10.30 -16.13 1.52
N ALA A 15 -9.12 -16.22 0.89
CA ALA A 15 -8.04 -15.29 1.15
C ALA A 15 -8.52 -13.88 0.77
N LYS A 16 -8.48 -12.94 1.73
CA LYS A 16 -8.73 -11.54 1.43
C LYS A 16 -7.57 -11.03 0.58
N SER A 17 -7.82 -10.63 -0.66
CA SER A 17 -6.85 -9.91 -1.46
C SER A 17 -6.73 -8.51 -0.87
N ASN A 18 -5.57 -8.17 -0.28
CA ASN A 18 -5.30 -6.79 0.10
C ASN A 18 -4.93 -6.03 -1.18
N PRO A 19 -5.77 -5.10 -1.66
CA PRO A 19 -5.46 -4.38 -2.89
C PRO A 19 -4.22 -3.52 -2.67
N ARG A 20 -3.39 -3.43 -3.71
CA ARG A 20 -2.21 -2.60 -3.71
C ARG A 20 -2.65 -1.19 -4.05
N THR A 21 -2.60 -0.31 -3.07
CA THR A 21 -3.10 1.06 -3.18
C THR A 21 -2.00 2.09 -3.00
N LEU A 22 -0.78 1.65 -2.68
CA LEU A 22 0.40 2.49 -2.49
C LEU A 22 1.24 2.43 -3.78
N HIS A 23 1.30 3.53 -4.53
CA HIS A 23 1.95 3.62 -5.85
C HIS A 23 3.10 4.62 -5.82
N VAL A 24 4.07 4.46 -6.72
CA VAL A 24 5.23 5.36 -6.81
C VAL A 24 4.74 6.77 -7.18
N SER A 25 5.06 7.77 -6.35
CA SER A 25 4.78 9.18 -6.60
C SER A 25 5.98 9.89 -7.22
N ASP A 26 7.18 9.64 -6.71
CA ASP A 26 8.43 10.19 -7.24
C ASP A 26 9.54 9.13 -7.26
N ALA A 27 10.47 9.27 -8.21
CA ALA A 27 11.61 8.40 -8.39
C ALA A 27 12.89 9.22 -8.52
N GLY A 28 13.80 8.99 -7.58
CA GLY A 28 15.11 9.63 -7.53
C GLY A 28 16.26 8.62 -7.64
N SER A 29 17.47 9.14 -7.64
CA SER A 29 18.70 8.35 -7.58
C SER A 29 19.49 8.73 -6.34
N ALA A 30 19.55 7.85 -5.35
CA ALA A 30 20.35 8.10 -4.15
C ALA A 30 21.72 7.41 -4.29
N GLY A 31 22.74 8.20 -4.60
CA GLY A 31 24.12 7.80 -4.44
C GLY A 31 25.06 8.28 -5.54
N VAL A 32 26.33 8.45 -5.16
CA VAL A 32 27.49 8.90 -5.96
C VAL A 32 27.74 8.05 -7.23
N ALA A 33 27.07 6.90 -7.39
CA ALA A 33 27.25 5.99 -8.51
C ALA A 33 25.95 5.50 -9.19
N GLY A 34 24.78 6.06 -8.86
CA GLY A 34 23.50 5.72 -9.54
C GLY A 34 23.05 4.25 -9.46
N ARG A 35 23.60 3.46 -8.53
CA ARG A 35 23.36 2.00 -8.47
C ARG A 35 22.05 1.60 -7.78
N TYR A 36 21.47 2.49 -6.97
CA TYR A 36 20.22 2.22 -6.27
C TYR A 36 19.25 3.38 -6.51
N GLY A 37 18.09 3.07 -7.10
CA GLY A 37 17.00 4.04 -7.18
C GLY A 37 16.39 4.25 -5.80
N VAL A 38 15.92 5.45 -5.53
CA VAL A 38 15.02 5.71 -4.40
C VAL A 38 13.66 6.09 -4.94
N VAL A 39 12.60 5.69 -4.25
CA VAL A 39 11.24 6.05 -4.62
C VAL A 39 10.50 6.57 -3.41
N THR A 40 9.63 7.54 -3.63
CA THR A 40 8.53 7.83 -2.71
C THR A 40 7.27 7.16 -3.24
N LEU A 41 6.40 6.73 -2.34
CA LEU A 41 5.11 6.17 -2.71
C LEU A 41 3.99 6.91 -2.02
N CYS A 42 2.90 7.16 -2.75
CA CYS A 42 1.67 7.75 -2.25
C CYS A 42 0.50 6.77 -2.36
N CYS A 43 -0.40 6.79 -1.37
CA CYS A 43 -1.56 5.91 -1.36
C CYS A 43 -2.77 6.62 -1.96
N ASP A 44 -3.36 6.03 -3.01
CA ASP A 44 -4.51 6.61 -3.71
C ASP A 44 -5.77 6.70 -2.83
N LEU A 45 -5.89 5.86 -1.80
CA LEU A 45 -7.06 5.84 -0.92
C LEU A 45 -6.95 6.84 0.24
N CYS A 46 -5.81 6.88 0.93
CA CYS A 46 -5.67 7.66 2.16
C CYS A 46 -4.69 8.83 2.05
N GLY A 47 -4.08 9.04 0.89
CA GLY A 47 -3.05 10.07 0.69
C GLY A 47 -1.79 9.86 1.52
N HIS A 48 -1.57 8.65 2.06
CA HIS A 48 -0.36 8.39 2.84
C HIS A 48 0.84 8.32 1.92
N GLU A 49 1.73 9.29 2.08
CA GLU A 49 3.04 9.32 1.45
C GLU A 49 4.10 8.65 2.34
N THR A 50 5.02 7.90 1.72
CA THR A 50 6.19 7.33 2.38
C THR A 50 7.41 8.22 2.17
N GLU A 51 8.37 8.12 3.08
CA GLU A 51 9.71 8.67 2.87
C GLU A 51 10.41 7.98 1.69
N TRP A 52 11.58 8.50 1.29
CA TRP A 52 12.41 7.93 0.23
C TRP A 52 12.86 6.51 0.61
N LEU A 53 12.28 5.51 -0.05
CA LEU A 53 12.62 4.11 0.14
C LEU A 53 13.63 3.65 -0.91
N PRO A 54 14.66 2.87 -0.51
CA PRO A 54 15.56 2.26 -1.48
C PRO A 54 14.81 1.22 -2.33
N ALA A 55 14.81 1.44 -3.64
CA ALA A 55 14.19 0.57 -4.61
C ALA A 55 15.25 -0.22 -5.39
N ARG A 56 15.03 -1.54 -5.53
CA ARG A 56 15.86 -2.36 -6.42
C ARG A 56 15.65 -1.99 -7.89
N SER A 57 14.42 -1.63 -8.26
CA SER A 57 14.07 -1.12 -9.59
C SER A 57 12.73 -0.39 -9.51
N VAL A 58 12.63 0.77 -10.14
CA VAL A 58 11.38 1.55 -10.19
C VAL A 58 10.24 0.72 -10.81
N THR A 59 10.54 -0.09 -11.83
CA THR A 59 9.55 -0.95 -12.51
C THR A 59 8.88 -1.97 -11.58
N VAL A 60 9.61 -2.49 -10.59
CA VAL A 60 9.02 -3.40 -9.59
C VAL A 60 8.11 -2.63 -8.63
N GLU A 61 8.52 -1.42 -8.23
CA GLU A 61 7.75 -0.57 -7.33
C GLU A 61 6.47 -0.02 -7.97
N LEU A 62 6.46 0.18 -9.29
CA LEU A 62 5.24 0.54 -10.06
C LEU A 62 4.12 -0.48 -9.94
N LYS A 63 4.42 -1.76 -9.62
CA LYS A 63 3.39 -2.77 -9.34
C LYS A 63 2.57 -2.47 -8.08
N GLY A 64 2.97 -1.46 -7.31
CA GLY A 64 2.30 -1.01 -6.11
C GLY A 64 2.52 -1.93 -4.91
N ARG A 65 2.29 -1.36 -3.73
CA ARG A 65 2.37 -2.03 -2.42
C ARG A 65 1.03 -1.92 -1.70
N VAL A 66 0.85 -2.77 -0.70
CA VAL A 66 -0.28 -2.64 0.23
C VAL A 66 0.02 -1.47 1.16
N CYS A 67 -0.89 -0.51 1.25
CA CYS A 67 -0.71 0.63 2.15
C CYS A 67 -0.72 0.15 3.62
N PRO A 68 0.27 0.56 4.44
CA PRO A 68 0.31 0.15 5.85
C PRO A 68 -0.81 0.79 6.69
N LYS A 69 -1.35 1.94 6.26
CA LYS A 69 -2.42 2.66 6.98
C LYS A 69 -3.80 2.11 6.68
N CYS A 70 -4.24 2.17 5.42
CA CYS A 70 -5.59 1.74 5.05
C CYS A 70 -5.70 0.26 4.69
N LYS A 71 -4.58 -0.44 4.44
CA LYS A 71 -4.54 -1.83 3.98
C LYS A 71 -5.41 -2.10 2.74
N GLY A 72 -5.69 -1.07 1.96
CA GLY A 72 -6.56 -1.15 0.80
C GLY A 72 -8.06 -1.10 1.10
N ASP A 73 -8.44 -0.78 2.34
CA ASP A 73 -9.83 -0.64 2.75
C ASP A 73 -10.24 0.84 2.78
N PRO A 74 -11.18 1.28 1.93
CA PRO A 74 -11.68 2.65 1.93
C PRO A 74 -12.37 3.04 3.25
N ALA A 75 -12.89 2.08 4.02
CA ALA A 75 -13.51 2.36 5.32
C ALA A 75 -12.48 2.73 6.41
N THR A 76 -11.21 2.40 6.20
CA THR A 76 -10.11 2.75 7.14
C THR A 76 -9.55 4.14 6.89
N VAL A 77 -9.93 4.78 5.77
CA VAL A 77 -9.51 6.14 5.45
C VAL A 77 -10.21 7.09 6.43
N LYS A 78 -9.43 7.73 7.32
CA LYS A 78 -9.94 8.89 8.06
C LYS A 78 -10.30 9.95 7.04
N PRO A 79 -11.53 10.52 7.05
CA PRO A 79 -11.84 11.66 6.20
C PRO A 79 -10.90 12.79 6.61
N SER A 80 -9.88 13.04 5.80
CA SER A 80 -9.09 14.26 5.89
C SER A 80 -10.05 15.39 5.55
N GLY A 81 -10.58 16.04 6.59
CA GLY A 81 -11.40 17.23 6.46
C GLY A 81 -10.68 18.26 5.58
N GLY A 82 -11.40 18.80 4.61
CA GLY A 82 -10.88 19.81 3.70
C GLY A 82 -10.35 21.02 4.47
N THR A 83 -9.06 21.29 4.33
CA THR A 83 -8.53 22.63 4.56
C THR A 83 -8.87 23.44 3.33
N ALA A 84 -10.00 24.14 3.41
CA ALA A 84 -10.32 25.24 2.54
C ALA A 84 -9.15 26.23 2.56
N ASP A 85 -8.59 26.44 1.37
CA ASP A 85 -8.06 27.69 0.85
C ASP A 85 -8.06 28.85 1.86
N LYS A 86 -6.87 29.19 2.35
CA LYS A 86 -6.59 30.53 2.86
C LYS A 86 -5.84 31.27 1.77
N GLU A 87 -6.61 31.81 0.83
CA GLU A 87 -6.16 32.80 -0.15
C GLU A 87 -5.69 34.07 0.60
N PRO A 88 -4.48 34.60 0.33
CA PRO A 88 -4.06 35.89 0.84
C PRO A 88 -4.36 37.00 -0.19
N SER A 89 -5.16 38.00 0.21
CA SER A 89 -5.15 39.36 -0.37
C SER A 89 -5.64 40.37 0.65
#